data_AF-A0AA35W6A3-F1
#
_entry.id   AF-A0AA35W6A3-F1
#
_cell.length_a   1.000
_cell.length_b   1.000
_cell.length_c   1.000
_cell.angle_alpha   90.00
_cell.angle_beta   90.00
_cell.angle_gamma   90.00
#
_symmetry.space_group_name_H-M   'P 1'
#
loop_
_entity.id
_entity.type
_entity.pdbx_description
1 polymer ?
#
loop_
_entity_poly.entity_id
_entity_poly.type
_entity_poly.pdbx_seq_one_letter_code
_entity_poly.pdbx_strand_id
1 'polypeptide(L)'
;MKILFRLLGFALVYLSAVYIVSCGQREDEEEIKAVGLVSAEPADGSTIDVNGIITVIFDDIPGNVSVNVGIVKRAGTTITIAGPFSPGTLTLTITWEDGAHTLAYTVETPKQGTTEPILDVEQEPILESDPIIPDGMVLIPEGEFKMGSNDGGADNDEQPVHTVHLDAFYIDANEVTNGEFKDFVLANPGWQKDRIDARFHDGSYLKDWNGNNYPLGEGDHPVRYVSWYTAMAYAVWVDKRLPTEAEWEKAARGGLDKKQYPWGNGINFNRANYGKHIGETTPVGDYPPNDYGVYDIAGNVWEWCLDGYEVDFYANSPRRNPTAGANHVEEIVNDFENIVDFRVLRGGGWNSEPEWLRAANRHGTSPAYAGIGALGFRCAKPVSP
;
A
#
# COMPACT_ATOMS: atom_id res chain seq x y z
N MET A 1 8.75 96.62 11.18
CA MET A 1 9.06 95.72 12.33
C MET A 1 8.28 94.44 12.05
N LYS A 2 8.76 93.53 11.20
CA LYS A 2 10.01 92.76 11.22
C LYS A 2 10.06 91.82 12.44
N ILE A 3 10.23 90.52 12.13
CA ILE A 3 10.89 89.45 12.91
C ILE A 3 10.00 88.60 13.85
N LEU A 4 10.07 87.27 13.60
CA LEU A 4 9.81 86.09 14.46
C LEU A 4 8.49 86.09 15.26
N PHE A 5 7.57 85.15 15.06
CA PHE A 5 7.71 83.71 15.30
C PHE A 5 6.99 82.92 14.20
N ARG A 6 7.65 81.93 13.57
CA ARG A 6 7.03 81.13 12.50
C ARG A 6 7.13 79.63 12.77
N LEU A 7 5.93 79.04 12.95
CA LEU A 7 5.36 77.84 12.29
C LEU A 7 6.09 76.51 12.59
N LEU A 8 5.55 75.51 13.30
CA LEU A 8 4.20 74.91 13.31
C LEU A 8 3.80 74.39 11.92
N GLY A 9 3.93 73.07 11.71
CA GLY A 9 3.40 72.38 10.52
C GLY A 9 4.19 71.14 10.12
N PHE A 10 3.74 69.97 10.62
CA PHE A 10 3.63 68.68 9.93
C PHE A 10 4.30 68.51 8.56
N ALA A 11 5.10 67.43 8.43
CA ALA A 11 4.84 66.30 7.54
C ALA A 11 6.10 65.74 6.84
N LEU A 12 6.21 64.41 6.92
CA LEU A 12 6.66 63.48 5.88
C LEU A 12 8.11 63.53 5.33
N VAL A 13 8.79 62.38 5.53
CA VAL A 13 9.45 61.59 4.46
C VAL A 13 10.86 62.01 4.00
N TYR A 14 11.80 61.17 4.46
CA TYR A 14 12.98 60.61 3.77
C TYR A 14 14.36 61.31 3.74
N LEU A 15 15.37 60.42 3.73
CA LEU A 15 16.79 60.55 3.38
C LEU A 15 17.64 61.36 4.37
N SER A 16 18.64 60.80 5.07
CA SER A 16 19.79 60.09 4.49
C SER A 16 20.74 59.68 5.63
N ALA A 17 21.28 58.45 5.58
CA ALA A 17 22.73 58.11 5.59
C ALA A 17 22.98 57.13 6.77
N VAL A 18 23.67 55.99 6.69
CA VAL A 18 24.72 55.48 5.80
C VAL A 18 24.61 53.94 5.79
N TYR A 19 24.59 53.35 4.58
CA TYR A 19 24.76 51.90 4.36
C TYR A 19 26.24 51.54 4.51
N ILE A 20 26.55 50.59 5.39
CA ILE A 20 27.80 49.81 5.32
C ILE A 20 27.45 48.57 4.50
N VAL A 21 27.91 48.56 3.25
CA VAL A 21 27.92 47.37 2.39
C VAL A 21 28.99 46.45 2.93
N SER A 22 28.58 45.42 3.66
CA SER A 22 29.35 44.18 3.80
C SER A 22 28.73 43.19 2.83
N CYS A 23 29.50 42.80 1.82
CA CYS A 23 29.16 41.75 0.86
C CYS A 23 28.75 40.47 1.61
N GLY A 24 27.44 40.23 1.71
CA GLY A 24 26.91 38.88 1.86
C GLY A 24 26.87 38.29 0.47
N GLN A 25 27.61 37.20 0.27
CA GLN A 25 27.44 36.37 -0.92
C GLN A 25 25.97 35.95 -0.96
N ARG A 26 25.33 36.27 -2.09
CA ARG A 26 24.03 35.72 -2.48
C ARG A 26 24.27 34.21 -2.57
N GLU A 27 23.69 33.45 -1.65
CA GLU A 27 23.56 32.01 -1.84
C GLU A 27 22.87 31.81 -3.17
N ASP A 28 23.50 31.00 -4.02
CA ASP A 28 23.06 30.70 -5.37
C ASP A 28 21.60 30.24 -5.28
N GLU A 29 20.69 30.96 -5.95
CA GLU A 29 19.36 30.45 -6.26
C GLU A 29 19.62 29.17 -7.07
N GLU A 30 19.49 27.99 -6.45
CA GLU A 30 19.48 26.72 -7.16
C GLU A 30 18.41 26.82 -8.24
N GLU A 31 18.85 26.95 -9.49
CA GLU A 31 18.01 26.93 -10.66
C GLU A 31 17.31 25.56 -10.66
N ILE A 32 16.04 25.53 -10.24
CA ILE A 32 15.23 24.31 -10.22
C ILE A 32 15.20 23.79 -11.66
N LYS A 33 15.92 22.69 -11.89
CA LYS A 33 16.03 22.08 -13.21
C LYS A 33 14.65 21.52 -13.57
N ALA A 34 14.07 22.00 -14.66
CA ALA A 34 12.79 21.50 -15.15
C ALA A 34 12.90 20.00 -15.49
N VAL A 35 11.96 19.22 -14.96
CA VAL A 35 11.90 17.77 -15.21
C VAL A 35 11.51 17.53 -16.68
N GLY A 36 12.29 16.72 -17.38
CA GLY A 36 12.10 16.39 -18.79
C GLY A 36 11.74 14.92 -18.99
N LEU A 37 10.91 14.65 -20.01
CA LEU A 37 10.67 13.29 -20.51
C LEU A 37 11.91 12.80 -21.27
N VAL A 38 12.44 11.65 -20.87
CA VAL A 38 13.65 11.02 -21.44
C VAL A 38 13.29 10.02 -22.54
N SER A 39 12.32 9.15 -22.29
CA SER A 39 11.94 8.10 -23.24
C SER A 39 10.50 7.62 -23.03
N ALA A 40 9.94 7.01 -24.08
CA ALA A 40 8.68 6.29 -24.04
C ALA A 40 8.84 4.92 -24.70
N GLU A 41 8.31 3.87 -24.08
CA GLU A 41 8.32 2.50 -24.56
C GLU A 41 6.90 1.91 -24.52
N PRO A 42 6.32 1.43 -25.63
CA PRO A 42 6.87 1.49 -27.00
C PRO A 42 7.16 2.93 -27.47
N ALA A 43 8.09 3.06 -28.41
CA ALA A 43 8.50 4.36 -28.93
C ALA A 43 7.32 5.14 -29.57
N ASP A 44 7.41 6.47 -29.54
CA ASP A 44 6.45 7.36 -30.21
C ASP A 44 6.25 6.96 -31.69
N GLY A 45 4.99 6.84 -32.10
CA GLY A 45 4.57 6.38 -33.43
C GLY A 45 4.35 4.87 -33.55
N SER A 46 4.54 4.08 -32.49
CA SER A 46 4.38 2.62 -32.53
C SER A 46 2.92 2.17 -32.65
N THR A 47 2.74 0.94 -33.13
CA THR A 47 1.46 0.23 -33.05
C THR A 47 1.38 -0.52 -31.72
N ILE A 48 0.25 -0.42 -31.02
CA ILE A 48 -0.02 -1.07 -29.73
C ILE A 48 -1.37 -1.78 -29.76
N ASP A 49 -1.58 -2.74 -28.88
CA ASP A 49 -2.87 -3.40 -28.72
C ASP A 49 -3.84 -2.54 -27.89
N VAL A 50 -5.14 -2.85 -27.97
CA VAL A 50 -6.18 -2.21 -27.14
C VAL A 50 -5.88 -2.26 -25.64
N ASN A 51 -5.15 -3.27 -25.16
CA ASN A 51 -4.74 -3.41 -23.76
C ASN A 51 -3.23 -3.16 -23.56
N GLY A 52 -2.59 -2.47 -24.52
CA GLY A 52 -1.17 -2.17 -24.47
C GLY A 52 -0.78 -1.32 -23.26
N ILE A 53 0.52 -1.34 -22.96
CA ILE A 53 1.13 -0.57 -21.88
C ILE A 53 2.16 0.37 -22.51
N ILE A 54 2.14 1.63 -22.07
CA ILE A 54 3.11 2.66 -22.46
C ILE A 54 3.85 3.10 -21.19
N THR A 55 5.16 2.90 -21.14
CA THR A 55 6.05 3.32 -20.06
C THR A 55 6.81 4.57 -20.48
N VAL A 56 6.81 5.58 -19.63
CA VAL A 56 7.44 6.88 -19.86
C VAL A 56 8.42 7.14 -18.73
N ILE A 57 9.65 7.51 -19.06
CA ILE A 57 10.73 7.76 -18.09
C ILE A 57 11.09 9.24 -18.12
N PHE A 58 11.22 9.84 -16.95
CA PHE A 58 11.66 11.22 -16.74
C PHE A 58 13.10 11.27 -16.23
N ASP A 59 13.77 12.42 -16.38
CA ASP A 59 15.15 12.60 -15.90
C ASP A 59 15.25 12.89 -14.40
N ASP A 60 14.11 13.18 -13.76
CA ASP A 60 13.91 13.29 -12.32
C ASP A 60 12.45 12.92 -11.99
N ILE A 61 12.07 12.89 -10.70
CA ILE A 61 10.72 12.55 -10.26
C ILE A 61 9.77 13.68 -10.70
N PRO A 62 8.85 13.43 -11.67
CA PRO A 62 7.92 14.46 -12.07
C PRO A 62 6.93 14.73 -10.93
N GLY A 63 6.52 15.98 -10.74
CA GLY A 63 5.47 16.35 -9.79
C GLY A 63 4.10 15.77 -10.18
N ASN A 64 3.06 16.60 -10.20
CA ASN A 64 1.72 16.12 -10.54
C ASN A 64 1.56 15.74 -12.02
N VAL A 65 1.62 14.44 -12.35
CA VAL A 65 1.42 13.92 -13.70
C VAL A 65 -0.06 13.62 -14.00
N SER A 66 -0.60 14.20 -15.06
CA SER A 66 -1.91 13.84 -15.62
C SER A 66 -1.77 13.35 -17.05
N VAL A 67 -2.66 12.43 -17.46
CA VAL A 67 -2.77 11.97 -18.84
C VAL A 67 -4.22 12.11 -19.28
N ASN A 68 -4.43 12.34 -20.58
CA ASN A 68 -5.76 12.50 -21.15
C ASN A 68 -6.52 11.18 -21.35
N VAL A 69 -5.83 10.03 -21.37
CA VAL A 69 -6.41 8.70 -21.61
C VAL A 69 -5.53 7.59 -21.02
N GLY A 70 -6.17 6.50 -20.60
CA GLY A 70 -5.51 5.36 -19.97
C GLY A 70 -5.42 5.46 -18.46
N ILE A 71 -4.99 4.38 -17.82
CA ILE A 71 -4.82 4.27 -16.37
C ILE A 71 -3.35 4.53 -16.05
N VAL A 72 -3.07 5.50 -15.19
CA VAL A 72 -1.71 5.92 -14.84
C VAL A 72 -1.24 5.27 -13.55
N LYS A 73 -0.05 4.68 -13.57
CA LYS A 73 0.72 4.29 -12.38
C LYS A 73 2.04 5.04 -12.34
N ARG A 74 2.46 5.49 -11.16
CA ARG A 74 3.71 6.25 -10.97
C ARG A 74 4.66 5.48 -10.06
N ALA A 75 5.93 5.43 -10.42
CA ALA A 75 6.99 4.82 -9.63
C ALA A 75 8.30 5.60 -9.83
N GLY A 76 8.64 6.47 -8.87
CA GLY A 76 9.80 7.35 -8.97
C GLY A 76 9.77 8.21 -10.24
N THR A 77 10.78 8.06 -11.10
CA THR A 77 10.90 8.77 -12.37
C THR A 77 10.11 8.13 -13.53
N THR A 78 9.37 7.05 -13.27
CA THR A 78 8.69 6.26 -14.29
C THR A 78 7.17 6.37 -14.17
N ILE A 79 6.50 6.54 -15.30
CA ILE A 79 5.05 6.58 -15.43
C ILE A 79 4.61 5.45 -16.38
N THR A 80 3.65 4.63 -15.96
CA THR A 80 3.07 3.57 -16.79
C THR A 80 1.62 3.90 -17.11
N ILE A 81 1.23 3.81 -18.38
CA ILE A 81 -0.07 4.18 -18.89
C ILE A 81 -0.65 2.94 -19.61
N ALA A 82 -1.67 2.35 -19.02
CA ALA A 82 -2.30 1.14 -19.55
C ALA A 82 -3.66 1.46 -20.20
N GLY A 83 -4.04 0.64 -21.18
CA GLY A 83 -5.38 0.63 -21.77
C GLY A 83 -6.50 0.29 -20.76
N PRO A 84 -7.75 0.16 -21.21
CA PRO A 84 -8.12 -0.06 -22.60
C PRO A 84 -8.06 1.23 -23.45
N PHE A 85 -7.44 1.14 -24.62
CA PHE A 85 -7.42 2.19 -25.64
C PHE A 85 -8.43 1.88 -26.75
N SER A 86 -9.06 2.92 -27.29
CA SER A 86 -9.93 2.80 -28.46
C SER A 86 -9.11 2.47 -29.71
N PRO A 87 -9.51 1.49 -30.55
CA PRO A 87 -8.86 1.20 -31.82
C PRO A 87 -8.75 2.43 -32.73
N GLY A 88 -7.64 2.55 -33.46
CA GLY A 88 -7.34 3.70 -34.33
C GLY A 88 -6.20 4.57 -33.80
N THR A 89 -6.19 5.85 -34.16
CA THR A 89 -5.12 6.76 -33.72
C THR A 89 -5.32 7.16 -32.26
N LEU A 90 -4.29 6.93 -31.43
CA LEU A 90 -4.21 7.38 -30.05
C LEU A 90 -3.27 8.58 -29.96
N THR A 91 -3.75 9.68 -29.39
CA THR A 91 -2.91 10.83 -29.01
C THR A 91 -2.88 10.90 -27.49
N LEU A 92 -1.73 10.64 -26.91
CA LEU A 92 -1.49 10.61 -25.47
C LEU A 92 -0.76 11.89 -25.05
N THR A 93 -1.45 12.77 -24.32
CA THR A 93 -0.86 14.00 -23.79
C THR A 93 -0.60 13.82 -22.31
N ILE A 94 0.68 13.90 -21.93
CA ILE A 94 1.20 13.77 -20.57
C ILE A 94 1.54 15.18 -20.10
N THR A 95 0.93 15.63 -19.01
CA THR A 95 1.18 16.95 -18.42
C THR A 95 1.70 16.78 -17.01
N TRP A 96 2.78 17.48 -16.66
CA TRP A 96 3.34 17.57 -15.31
C TRP A 96 3.49 19.04 -14.90
N GLU A 97 3.96 19.26 -13.66
CA GLU A 97 4.05 20.60 -13.05
C GLU A 97 4.83 21.60 -13.90
N ASP A 98 5.91 21.12 -14.54
CA ASP A 98 6.85 21.97 -15.30
C ASP A 98 6.77 21.77 -16.82
N GLY A 99 5.83 20.99 -17.34
CA GLY A 99 5.78 20.72 -18.78
C GLY A 99 4.65 19.82 -19.27
N ALA A 100 4.62 19.62 -20.59
CA ALA A 100 3.73 18.69 -21.25
C ALA A 100 4.41 18.06 -22.47
N HIS A 101 4.07 16.81 -22.76
CA HIS A 101 4.56 16.07 -23.92
C HIS A 101 3.41 15.28 -24.54
N THR A 102 3.41 15.17 -25.87
CA THR A 102 2.39 14.42 -26.61
C THR A 102 3.04 13.31 -27.40
N LEU A 103 2.54 12.09 -27.22
CA LEU A 103 2.93 10.88 -27.94
C LEU A 103 1.77 10.41 -28.81
N ALA A 104 2.07 9.76 -29.93
CA ALA A 104 1.09 9.23 -30.87
C ALA A 104 1.28 7.73 -31.09
N TYR A 105 0.18 6.97 -31.12
CA TYR A 105 0.20 5.52 -31.37
C TYR A 105 -0.91 5.11 -32.32
N THR A 106 -0.77 3.93 -32.92
CA THR A 106 -1.86 3.25 -33.63
C THR A 106 -2.34 2.07 -32.79
N VAL A 107 -3.61 2.05 -32.40
CA VAL A 107 -4.20 0.99 -31.59
C VAL A 107 -4.88 -0.03 -32.51
N GLU A 108 -4.40 -1.28 -32.50
CA GLU A 108 -4.98 -2.37 -33.27
C GLU A 108 -5.83 -3.29 -32.39
N THR A 109 -6.91 -3.81 -32.98
CA THR A 109 -7.68 -4.90 -32.39
C THR A 109 -6.95 -6.22 -32.68
N PRO A 110 -6.82 -7.14 -31.71
CA PRO A 110 -6.19 -8.43 -31.94
C PRO A 110 -6.84 -9.12 -33.14
N LYS A 111 -6.02 -9.46 -34.16
CA LYS A 111 -6.52 -10.24 -35.30
C LYS A 111 -6.82 -11.65 -34.82
N GLN A 112 -8.11 -12.01 -34.86
CA GLN A 112 -8.58 -13.37 -34.67
C GLN A 112 -7.92 -14.27 -35.73
N GLY A 113 -6.95 -15.09 -35.31
CA GLY A 113 -6.19 -15.95 -36.21
C GLY A 113 -7.09 -16.99 -36.88
N THR A 114 -7.20 -16.90 -38.21
CA THR A 114 -7.69 -17.95 -39.09
C THR A 114 -6.70 -19.11 -39.11
N THR A 115 -7.20 -20.32 -38.89
CA THR A 115 -6.45 -21.59 -38.97
C THR A 115 -6.09 -21.93 -40.41
N GLU A 116 -4.79 -21.84 -40.76
CA GLU A 116 -4.19 -22.58 -41.87
C GLU A 116 -3.37 -23.76 -41.32
N PRO A 117 -3.27 -24.90 -42.05
CA PRO A 117 -2.67 -26.11 -41.53
C PRO A 117 -1.15 -25.97 -41.47
N ILE A 118 -0.60 -25.94 -40.26
CA ILE A 118 0.84 -25.92 -40.00
C ILE A 118 1.37 -27.36 -40.13
N LEU A 119 2.41 -27.55 -40.95
CA LEU A 119 3.23 -28.77 -40.93
C LEU A 119 3.77 -28.97 -39.52
N ASP A 120 3.61 -30.18 -38.97
CA ASP A 120 4.14 -30.61 -37.68
C ASP A 120 5.64 -30.27 -37.55
N VAL A 121 5.91 -29.12 -36.94
CA VAL A 121 7.16 -28.83 -36.25
C VAL A 121 6.79 -28.99 -34.78
N GLU A 122 7.36 -30.00 -34.11
CA GLU A 122 7.32 -30.11 -32.65
C GLU A 122 7.88 -28.82 -32.08
N GLN A 123 7.00 -27.87 -31.73
CA GLN A 123 7.37 -26.73 -30.90
C GLN A 123 7.63 -27.29 -29.51
N GLU A 124 8.89 -27.21 -29.08
CA GLU A 124 9.20 -27.33 -27.66
C GLU A 124 8.35 -26.30 -26.89
N PRO A 125 7.72 -26.70 -25.76
CA PRO A 125 6.84 -25.82 -25.02
C PRO A 125 7.61 -24.57 -24.60
N ILE A 126 7.07 -23.42 -24.96
CA ILE A 126 7.54 -22.12 -24.49
C ILE A 126 7.34 -22.15 -22.97
N LEU A 127 8.42 -22.29 -22.20
CA LEU A 127 8.35 -22.10 -20.74
C LEU A 127 7.93 -20.66 -20.49
N GLU A 128 6.69 -20.45 -20.05
CA GLU A 128 6.35 -19.21 -19.36
C GLU A 128 7.35 -19.05 -18.22
N SER A 129 8.12 -17.95 -18.24
CA SER A 129 9.08 -17.67 -17.19
C SER A 129 8.33 -17.51 -15.88
N ASP A 130 8.79 -18.20 -14.83
CA ASP A 130 8.19 -18.11 -13.50
C ASP A 130 8.01 -16.63 -13.08
N PRO A 131 6.86 -16.28 -12.47
CA PRO A 131 6.58 -14.91 -12.09
C PRO A 131 7.66 -14.38 -11.13
N ILE A 132 8.17 -13.18 -11.40
CA ILE A 132 9.17 -12.52 -10.55
C ILE A 132 8.50 -12.13 -9.23
N ILE A 133 8.84 -12.85 -8.16
CA ILE A 133 8.36 -12.58 -6.81
C ILE A 133 9.07 -11.32 -6.29
N PRO A 134 8.33 -10.27 -5.88
CA PRO A 134 8.92 -9.09 -5.24
C PRO A 134 9.69 -9.47 -3.98
N ASP A 135 10.80 -8.77 -3.72
CA ASP A 135 11.63 -9.04 -2.55
C ASP A 135 10.82 -8.93 -1.24
N GLY A 136 11.04 -9.87 -0.32
CA GLY A 136 10.30 -9.98 0.95
C GLY A 136 8.85 -10.45 0.85
N MET A 137 8.33 -10.76 -0.36
CA MET A 137 6.97 -11.27 -0.54
C MET A 137 6.95 -12.76 -0.91
N VAL A 138 5.79 -13.39 -0.76
CA VAL A 138 5.52 -14.76 -1.23
C VAL A 138 4.31 -14.76 -2.16
N LEU A 139 4.33 -15.65 -3.16
CA LEU A 139 3.22 -15.86 -4.08
C LEU A 139 2.16 -16.75 -3.43
N ILE A 140 0.94 -16.25 -3.32
CA ILE A 140 -0.23 -17.05 -2.99
C ILE A 140 -0.91 -17.44 -4.31
N PRO A 141 -1.03 -18.76 -4.61
CA PRO A 141 -1.53 -19.19 -5.90
C PRO A 141 -3.01 -18.86 -6.09
N GLU A 142 -3.43 -18.63 -7.34
CA GLU A 142 -4.84 -18.52 -7.70
C GLU A 142 -5.61 -19.77 -7.25
N GLY A 143 -6.88 -19.60 -6.90
CA GLY A 143 -7.80 -20.71 -6.72
C GLY A 143 -8.78 -20.53 -5.58
N GLU A 144 -9.56 -21.58 -5.38
CA GLU A 144 -10.65 -21.60 -4.41
C GLU A 144 -10.20 -22.05 -3.01
N PHE A 145 -10.82 -21.47 -1.99
CA PHE A 145 -10.73 -21.96 -0.62
C PHE A 145 -12.06 -21.78 0.13
N LYS A 146 -12.17 -22.44 1.29
CA LYS A 146 -13.31 -22.27 2.20
C LYS A 146 -12.98 -21.16 3.20
N MET A 147 -13.67 -20.03 3.09
CA MET A 147 -13.52 -18.89 3.97
C MET A 147 -14.50 -19.02 5.15
N GLY A 148 -14.07 -18.63 6.36
CA GLY A 148 -14.83 -18.70 7.60
C GLY A 148 -14.74 -20.04 8.35
N SER A 149 -15.57 -20.20 9.38
CA SER A 149 -15.59 -21.38 10.23
C SER A 149 -16.99 -21.69 10.76
N ASN A 150 -17.35 -22.97 10.81
CA ASN A 150 -18.57 -23.47 11.48
C ASN A 150 -18.23 -24.31 12.72
N ASP A 151 -16.98 -24.25 13.20
CA ASP A 151 -16.56 -24.97 14.39
C ASP A 151 -17.29 -24.44 15.63
N GLY A 152 -17.43 -25.27 16.67
CA GLY A 152 -18.16 -24.87 17.89
C GLY A 152 -17.54 -23.71 18.69
N GLY A 153 -16.33 -23.26 18.32
CA GLY A 153 -15.69 -22.07 18.86
C GLY A 153 -15.64 -20.88 17.90
N ALA A 154 -16.32 -20.96 16.75
CA ALA A 154 -16.41 -19.87 15.79
C ALA A 154 -17.42 -18.82 16.25
N ASP A 155 -17.06 -17.54 16.10
CA ASP A 155 -17.98 -16.44 16.32
C ASP A 155 -19.03 -16.37 15.18
N ASN A 156 -20.10 -15.59 15.40
CA ASN A 156 -21.21 -15.51 14.44
C ASN A 156 -20.80 -14.83 13.12
N ASP A 157 -19.86 -13.92 13.18
CA ASP A 157 -19.32 -13.15 12.05
C ASP A 157 -18.29 -13.94 11.23
N GLU A 158 -17.83 -15.09 11.75
CA GLU A 158 -17.01 -16.07 11.00
C GLU A 158 -17.87 -17.01 10.14
N GLN A 159 -19.20 -16.86 10.19
CA GLN A 159 -20.18 -17.72 9.55
C GLN A 159 -21.01 -16.96 8.48
N PRO A 160 -21.53 -17.67 7.46
CA PRO A 160 -21.32 -19.08 7.16
C PRO A 160 -19.96 -19.33 6.47
N VAL A 161 -19.46 -20.56 6.60
CA VAL A 161 -18.40 -21.04 5.69
C VAL A 161 -18.88 -20.96 4.24
N HIS A 162 -18.15 -20.25 3.40
CA HIS A 162 -18.49 -20.05 1.98
C HIS A 162 -17.26 -20.26 1.09
N THR A 163 -17.48 -20.40 -0.22
CA THR A 163 -16.39 -20.65 -1.18
C THR A 163 -15.99 -19.35 -1.83
N VAL A 164 -14.70 -19.03 -1.75
CA VAL A 164 -14.09 -17.85 -2.37
C VAL A 164 -13.03 -18.30 -3.36
N HIS A 165 -13.04 -17.71 -4.54
CA HIS A 165 -11.98 -17.77 -5.55
C HIS A 165 -11.17 -16.48 -5.46
N LEU A 166 -9.86 -16.61 -5.27
CA LEU A 166 -8.92 -15.50 -5.35
C LEU A 166 -8.00 -15.69 -6.54
N ASP A 167 -7.77 -14.62 -7.29
CA ASP A 167 -6.64 -14.55 -8.22
C ASP A 167 -5.31 -14.70 -7.47
N ALA A 168 -4.23 -14.96 -8.20
CA ALA A 168 -2.90 -15.01 -7.59
C ALA A 168 -2.48 -13.61 -7.13
N PHE A 169 -1.83 -13.54 -5.96
CA PHE A 169 -1.35 -12.29 -5.38
C PHE A 169 -0.06 -12.55 -4.61
N TYR A 170 0.72 -11.49 -4.41
CA TYR A 170 1.84 -11.47 -3.49
C TYR A 170 1.40 -10.93 -2.13
N ILE A 171 1.93 -11.50 -1.05
CA ILE A 171 1.77 -10.98 0.31
C ILE A 171 3.14 -10.94 0.98
N ASP A 172 3.39 -9.94 1.82
CA ASP A 172 4.63 -9.87 2.59
C ASP A 172 4.77 -11.14 3.45
N ALA A 173 5.97 -11.74 3.40
CA ALA A 173 6.28 -12.94 4.17
C ALA A 173 6.20 -12.66 5.68
N ASN A 174 6.57 -11.44 6.08
CA ASN A 174 6.59 -10.95 7.46
C ASN A 174 5.67 -9.72 7.61
N GLU A 175 5.30 -9.38 8.82
CA GLU A 175 4.72 -8.07 9.13
C GLU A 175 5.74 -6.95 8.87
N VAL A 176 5.23 -5.74 8.62
CA VAL A 176 6.09 -4.56 8.46
C VAL A 176 6.84 -4.27 9.75
N THR A 177 8.16 -4.14 9.66
CA THR A 177 9.04 -3.93 10.81
C THR A 177 9.10 -2.47 11.23
N ASN A 178 9.56 -2.22 12.45
CA ASN A 178 9.88 -0.88 12.93
C ASN A 178 10.94 -0.18 12.06
N GLY A 179 11.92 -0.93 11.55
CA GLY A 179 12.96 -0.44 10.64
C GLY A 179 12.37 0.13 9.36
N GLU A 180 11.57 -0.66 8.66
CA GLU A 180 10.92 -0.25 7.42
C GLU A 180 9.92 0.90 7.65
N PHE A 181 9.12 0.84 8.72
CA PHE A 181 8.18 1.91 9.04
C PHE A 181 8.89 3.23 9.39
N LYS A 182 10.10 3.16 9.97
CA LYS A 182 10.90 4.36 10.25
C LYS A 182 11.32 5.05 8.95
N ASP A 183 11.70 4.29 7.93
CA ASP A 183 12.06 4.84 6.62
C ASP A 183 10.88 5.58 6.00
N PHE A 184 9.67 5.01 6.09
CA PHE A 184 8.44 5.68 5.68
C PHE A 184 8.22 7.02 6.42
N VAL A 185 8.32 7.00 7.75
CA VAL A 185 8.11 8.18 8.59
C VAL A 185 9.15 9.29 8.30
N LEU A 186 10.40 8.92 8.01
CA LEU A 186 11.45 9.87 7.65
C LEU A 186 11.24 10.45 6.25
N ALA A 187 10.83 9.63 5.28
CA ALA A 187 10.54 10.05 3.92
C ALA A 187 9.28 10.92 3.81
N ASN A 188 8.33 10.78 4.74
CA ASN A 188 7.04 11.45 4.69
C ASN A 188 6.75 12.26 5.97
N PRO A 189 7.21 13.53 6.04
CA PRO A 189 7.09 14.33 7.26
C PRO A 189 5.68 14.55 7.81
N GLY A 190 4.65 14.44 6.95
CA GLY A 190 3.24 14.51 7.36
C GLY A 190 2.79 13.33 8.21
N TRP A 191 3.49 12.20 8.16
CA TRP A 191 3.19 10.98 8.93
C TRP A 191 4.10 10.80 10.15
N GLN A 192 4.95 11.79 10.45
CA GLN A 192 5.76 11.78 11.67
C GLN A 192 4.90 11.84 12.92
N LYS A 193 5.37 11.21 14.00
CA LYS A 193 4.63 11.02 15.26
C LYS A 193 4.00 12.31 15.78
N ASP A 194 4.74 13.42 15.70
CA ASP A 194 4.32 14.72 16.24
C ASP A 194 3.64 15.64 15.18
N ARG A 195 3.42 15.14 13.96
CA ARG A 195 2.93 15.92 12.81
C ARG A 195 1.70 15.35 12.14
N ILE A 196 1.43 14.06 12.32
CA ILE A 196 0.24 13.39 11.78
C ILE A 196 -1.03 14.14 12.19
N ASP A 197 -1.97 14.23 11.24
CA ASP A 197 -3.27 14.84 11.49
C ASP A 197 -4.05 14.00 12.53
N ALA A 198 -4.64 14.67 13.51
CA ALA A 198 -5.41 14.04 14.57
C ALA A 198 -6.59 13.21 14.05
N ARG A 199 -7.08 13.46 12.81
CA ARG A 199 -8.13 12.64 12.19
C ARG A 199 -7.69 11.20 11.90
N PHE A 200 -6.39 10.93 11.82
CA PHE A 200 -5.83 9.63 11.45
C PHE A 200 -5.39 8.76 12.62
N HIS A 201 -5.59 9.22 13.87
CA HIS A 201 -5.20 8.44 15.04
C HIS A 201 -6.02 8.76 16.30
N ASP A 202 -6.05 7.82 17.23
CA ASP A 202 -6.72 7.96 18.54
C ASP A 202 -5.84 8.57 19.65
N GLY A 203 -4.63 9.01 19.31
CA GLY A 203 -3.62 9.51 20.26
C GLY A 203 -2.64 8.44 20.73
N SER A 204 -2.81 7.20 20.27
CA SER A 204 -1.89 6.10 20.53
C SER A 204 -0.87 5.89 19.40
N TYR A 205 -0.89 6.68 18.33
CA TYR A 205 0.03 6.47 17.19
C TYR A 205 1.51 6.45 17.62
N LEU A 206 2.19 5.36 17.27
CA LEU A 206 3.57 5.04 17.64
C LEU A 206 3.85 5.23 19.13
N LYS A 207 2.91 4.92 20.02
CA LYS A 207 2.94 5.31 21.45
C LYS A 207 4.24 4.96 22.18
N ASP A 208 4.88 3.88 21.78
CA ASP A 208 6.13 3.35 22.32
C ASP A 208 7.40 3.95 21.68
N TRP A 209 7.27 4.71 20.59
CA TRP A 209 8.37 5.44 19.97
C TRP A 209 8.68 6.75 20.71
N ASN A 210 9.96 7.09 20.74
CA ASN A 210 10.45 8.38 21.24
C ASN A 210 10.71 9.33 20.07
N GLY A 211 9.72 10.17 19.75
CA GLY A 211 9.70 10.91 18.48
C GLY A 211 9.59 9.95 17.31
N ASN A 212 10.49 10.07 16.32
CA ASN A 212 10.55 9.18 15.15
C ASN A 212 11.55 8.00 15.36
N ASN A 213 11.86 7.65 16.60
CA ASN A 213 12.74 6.52 16.92
C ASN A 213 11.95 5.41 17.62
N TYR A 214 11.94 4.22 17.01
CA TYR A 214 11.42 2.99 17.60
C TYR A 214 12.23 2.57 18.85
N PRO A 215 11.69 1.68 19.70
CA PRO A 215 12.37 1.17 20.89
C PRO A 215 13.74 0.54 20.57
N LEU A 216 14.73 0.78 21.43
CA LEU A 216 16.10 0.34 21.18
C LEU A 216 16.19 -1.20 21.04
N GLY A 217 16.74 -1.67 19.92
CA GLY A 217 16.90 -3.10 19.64
C GLY A 217 15.71 -3.76 18.96
N GLU A 218 14.60 -3.04 18.75
CA GLU A 218 13.38 -3.58 18.15
C GLU A 218 13.27 -3.29 16.64
N GLY A 219 14.39 -3.08 15.93
CA GLY A 219 14.39 -2.74 14.50
C GLY A 219 13.68 -3.77 13.63
N ASP A 220 13.85 -5.05 13.95
CA ASP A 220 13.27 -6.19 13.21
C ASP A 220 11.97 -6.71 13.86
N HIS A 221 11.45 -6.02 14.88
CA HIS A 221 10.13 -6.34 15.45
C HIS A 221 9.03 -5.71 14.57
N PRO A 222 7.81 -6.29 14.54
CA PRO A 222 6.70 -5.68 13.84
C PRO A 222 6.40 -4.30 14.41
N VAL A 223 6.14 -3.33 13.54
CA VAL A 223 5.63 -2.03 13.97
C VAL A 223 4.28 -2.23 14.64
N ARG A 224 4.09 -1.54 15.76
CA ARG A 224 2.83 -1.55 16.51
C ARG A 224 2.38 -0.13 16.81
N TYR A 225 1.15 -0.01 17.30
CA TYR A 225 0.50 1.28 17.53
C TYR A 225 0.33 2.09 16.24
N VAL A 226 -0.04 1.41 15.16
CA VAL A 226 -0.35 2.03 13.86
C VAL A 226 -1.84 1.95 13.58
N SER A 227 -2.41 3.04 13.08
CA SER A 227 -3.80 3.08 12.64
C SER A 227 -3.92 2.53 11.22
N TRP A 228 -5.14 2.21 10.80
CA TRP A 228 -5.41 1.73 9.44
C TRP A 228 -4.95 2.76 8.40
N TYR A 229 -5.16 4.06 8.65
CA TYR A 229 -4.68 5.13 7.76
C TYR A 229 -3.16 5.11 7.57
N THR A 230 -2.42 4.91 8.66
CA THR A 230 -0.95 4.89 8.61
C THR A 230 -0.42 3.63 7.93
N ALA A 231 -1.11 2.49 8.11
CA ALA A 231 -0.82 1.25 7.41
C ALA A 231 -1.08 1.39 5.89
N MET A 232 -2.19 2.01 5.51
CA MET A 232 -2.51 2.32 4.10
C MET A 232 -1.49 3.27 3.48
N ALA A 233 -1.14 4.36 4.17
CA ALA A 233 -0.16 5.33 3.69
C ALA A 233 1.22 4.70 3.47
N TYR A 234 1.67 3.84 4.40
CA TYR A 234 2.89 3.05 4.22
C TYR A 234 2.77 2.15 3.00
N ALA A 235 1.70 1.37 2.89
CA ALA A 235 1.53 0.40 1.82
C ALA A 235 1.55 1.07 0.44
N VAL A 236 0.87 2.22 0.29
CA VAL A 236 0.91 3.03 -0.93
C VAL A 236 2.30 3.57 -1.22
N TRP A 237 3.03 4.05 -0.20
CA TRP A 237 4.39 4.57 -0.35
C TRP A 237 5.38 3.53 -0.90
N VAL A 238 5.19 2.25 -0.55
CA VAL A 238 6.03 1.14 -1.06
C VAL A 238 5.44 0.44 -2.30
N ASP A 239 4.48 1.06 -3.00
CA ASP A 239 3.81 0.49 -4.19
C ASP A 239 3.18 -0.90 -3.92
N LYS A 240 2.50 -1.00 -2.78
CA LYS A 240 1.71 -2.15 -2.33
C LYS A 240 0.31 -1.66 -1.89
N ARG A 241 -0.45 -2.54 -1.24
CA ARG A 241 -1.70 -2.25 -0.53
C ARG A 241 -1.82 -3.14 0.70
N LEU A 242 -2.82 -2.95 1.54
CA LEU A 242 -3.18 -3.96 2.53
C LEU A 242 -3.82 -5.18 1.84
N PRO A 243 -3.69 -6.40 2.39
CA PRO A 243 -4.43 -7.57 1.91
C PRO A 243 -5.94 -7.36 2.13
N THR A 244 -6.77 -7.94 1.25
CA THR A 244 -8.18 -8.13 1.60
C THR A 244 -8.31 -9.16 2.72
N GLU A 245 -9.42 -9.16 3.45
CA GLU A 245 -9.68 -10.16 4.49
C GLU A 245 -9.62 -11.58 3.94
N ALA A 246 -10.14 -11.78 2.72
CA ALA A 246 -10.11 -13.07 2.05
C ALA A 246 -8.69 -13.50 1.66
N GLU A 247 -7.88 -12.57 1.14
CA GLU A 247 -6.47 -12.82 0.83
C GLU A 247 -5.68 -13.19 2.08
N TRP A 248 -5.89 -12.42 3.16
CA TRP A 248 -5.27 -12.69 4.45
C TRP A 248 -5.62 -14.09 4.95
N GLU A 249 -6.91 -14.48 4.94
CA GLU A 249 -7.31 -15.80 5.42
C GLU A 249 -6.77 -16.93 4.54
N LYS A 250 -6.77 -16.77 3.21
CA LYS A 250 -6.17 -17.77 2.31
C LYS A 250 -4.68 -17.93 2.57
N ALA A 251 -3.97 -16.82 2.77
CA ALA A 251 -2.56 -16.81 3.13
C ALA A 251 -2.34 -17.51 4.48
N ALA A 252 -3.14 -17.18 5.50
CA ALA A 252 -3.06 -17.75 6.84
C ALA A 252 -3.28 -19.27 6.84
N ARG A 253 -4.22 -19.76 6.03
CA ARG A 253 -4.51 -21.20 5.92
C ARG A 253 -3.35 -22.02 5.35
N GLY A 254 -2.40 -21.42 4.63
CA GLY A 254 -1.21 -22.12 4.16
C GLY A 254 -1.52 -23.38 3.35
N GLY A 255 -2.57 -23.37 2.53
CA GLY A 255 -3.01 -24.55 1.76
C GLY A 255 -3.75 -25.63 2.54
N LEU A 256 -3.97 -25.46 3.84
CA LEU A 256 -4.68 -26.42 4.69
C LEU A 256 -6.21 -26.18 4.66
N ASP A 257 -6.99 -27.25 4.40
CA ASP A 257 -8.46 -27.19 4.47
C ASP A 257 -8.94 -27.37 5.93
N LYS A 258 -9.84 -26.46 6.36
CA LYS A 258 -10.58 -26.51 7.64
C LYS A 258 -9.69 -26.71 8.87
N LYS A 259 -8.53 -26.06 8.88
CA LYS A 259 -7.67 -26.00 10.06
C LYS A 259 -7.91 -24.73 10.84
N GLN A 260 -7.77 -24.85 12.17
CA GLN A 260 -8.00 -23.74 13.10
C GLN A 260 -6.86 -22.73 13.07
N TYR A 261 -5.62 -23.19 12.88
CA TYR A 261 -4.41 -22.38 12.88
C TYR A 261 -3.61 -22.58 11.59
N PRO A 262 -2.67 -21.67 11.25
CA PRO A 262 -1.84 -21.77 10.04
C PRO A 262 -1.05 -23.08 9.89
N TRP A 263 -0.81 -23.79 11.00
CA TRP A 263 -0.08 -25.05 11.07
C TRP A 263 -0.95 -26.27 11.34
N GLY A 264 -2.28 -26.14 11.33
CA GLY A 264 -3.20 -27.22 11.65
C GLY A 264 -4.09 -26.95 12.86
N ASN A 265 -4.24 -27.95 13.72
CA ASN A 265 -5.10 -27.87 14.90
C ASN A 265 -4.27 -27.90 16.18
N GLY A 266 -4.77 -27.24 17.22
CA GLY A 266 -4.10 -27.12 18.51
C GLY A 266 -3.10 -25.97 18.56
N ILE A 267 -3.12 -25.26 19.69
CA ILE A 267 -2.24 -24.12 19.95
C ILE A 267 -0.84 -24.59 20.39
N ASN A 268 0.20 -23.86 20.00
CA ASN A 268 1.58 -24.23 20.29
C ASN A 268 2.46 -22.98 20.41
N PHE A 269 3.04 -22.74 21.59
CA PHE A 269 3.95 -21.61 21.84
C PHE A 269 5.24 -21.64 21.00
N ASN A 270 5.60 -22.77 20.38
CA ASN A 270 6.74 -22.85 19.46
C ASN A 270 6.36 -22.46 18.01
N ARG A 271 5.12 -22.01 17.76
CA ARG A 271 4.64 -21.62 16.44
C ARG A 271 4.02 -20.23 16.36
N ALA A 272 3.83 -19.57 17.51
CA ALA A 272 3.31 -18.23 17.59
C ALA A 272 3.59 -17.61 18.96
N ASN A 273 3.70 -16.28 18.99
CA ASN A 273 3.72 -15.49 20.22
C ASN A 273 2.30 -15.04 20.58
N TYR A 274 1.80 -15.47 21.75
CA TYR A 274 0.45 -15.15 22.23
C TYR A 274 0.34 -15.30 23.76
N GLY A 275 -0.83 -14.95 24.32
CA GLY A 275 -1.17 -15.18 25.73
C GLY A 275 -0.27 -14.45 26.71
N LYS A 276 0.41 -13.38 26.26
CA LYS A 276 1.43 -12.62 27.01
C LYS A 276 2.57 -13.52 27.51
N HIS A 277 2.84 -14.63 26.81
CA HIS A 277 3.86 -15.59 27.24
C HIS A 277 5.26 -14.96 27.31
N ILE A 278 5.63 -14.19 26.28
CA ILE A 278 6.85 -13.40 26.24
C ILE A 278 6.66 -12.04 26.94
N GLY A 279 5.49 -11.43 26.73
CA GLY A 279 5.12 -10.13 27.32
C GLY A 279 5.30 -8.93 26.40
N GLU A 280 5.79 -9.16 25.18
CA GLU A 280 6.02 -8.19 24.11
C GLU A 280 6.02 -8.89 22.74
N THR A 281 6.24 -8.14 21.66
CA THR A 281 6.45 -8.70 20.31
C THR A 281 7.79 -9.42 20.22
N THR A 282 7.91 -10.36 19.30
CA THR A 282 9.19 -10.96 18.89
C THR A 282 9.63 -10.37 17.55
N PRO A 283 10.93 -10.44 17.19
CA PRO A 283 11.38 -10.22 15.82
C PRO A 283 10.51 -11.00 14.82
N VAL A 284 10.27 -10.40 13.65
CA VAL A 284 9.53 -11.09 12.59
C VAL A 284 10.32 -12.30 12.10
N GLY A 285 9.63 -13.40 11.82
CA GLY A 285 10.21 -14.65 11.36
C GLY A 285 10.83 -15.52 12.45
N ASP A 286 10.67 -15.19 13.74
CA ASP A 286 11.16 -16.00 14.86
C ASP A 286 10.45 -17.36 14.96
N TYR A 287 9.22 -17.45 14.46
CA TYR A 287 8.44 -18.68 14.39
C TYR A 287 8.44 -19.29 12.98
N PRO A 288 8.32 -20.62 12.83
CA PRO A 288 8.30 -21.24 11.50
C PRO A 288 7.15 -20.72 10.62
N PRO A 289 7.36 -20.55 9.31
CA PRO A 289 6.30 -20.12 8.41
C PRO A 289 5.28 -21.24 8.19
N ASN A 290 4.11 -20.89 7.66
CA ASN A 290 3.19 -21.88 7.12
C ASN A 290 3.64 -22.41 5.74
N ASP A 291 2.88 -23.32 5.13
CA ASP A 291 3.30 -23.97 3.87
C ASP A 291 3.29 -23.03 2.65
N TYR A 292 2.78 -21.79 2.78
CA TYR A 292 2.93 -20.73 1.78
C TYR A 292 4.13 -19.81 2.03
N GLY A 293 4.90 -20.05 3.10
CA GLY A 293 6.06 -19.23 3.43
C GLY A 293 5.71 -17.94 4.18
N VAL A 294 4.50 -17.83 4.75
CA VAL A 294 4.07 -16.66 5.52
C VAL A 294 4.37 -16.91 7.01
N TYR A 295 5.12 -16.00 7.61
CA TYR A 295 5.53 -16.00 9.01
C TYR A 295 4.55 -15.21 9.87
N ASP A 296 4.45 -15.59 11.15
CA ASP A 296 3.77 -14.83 12.21
C ASP A 296 2.30 -14.43 11.94
N ILE A 297 1.66 -15.01 10.93
CA ILE A 297 0.27 -14.72 10.56
C ILE A 297 -0.77 -15.15 11.62
N ALA A 298 -0.32 -15.75 12.72
CA ALA A 298 -1.11 -15.94 13.93
C ALA A 298 -0.28 -15.52 15.15
N GLY A 299 -0.76 -14.54 15.91
CA GLY A 299 -0.05 -13.98 17.05
C GLY A 299 0.86 -12.82 16.66
N ASN A 300 1.80 -12.49 17.55
CA ASN A 300 2.70 -11.34 17.45
C ASN A 300 1.95 -9.99 17.40
N VAL A 301 1.33 -9.62 16.27
CA VAL A 301 0.44 -8.45 16.16
C VAL A 301 -0.84 -8.78 15.39
N TRP A 302 -1.94 -8.16 15.78
CA TRP A 302 -3.10 -8.00 14.91
C TRP A 302 -2.70 -7.29 13.63
N GLU A 303 -3.31 -7.67 12.51
CA GLU A 303 -3.00 -7.12 11.21
C GLU A 303 -4.21 -6.45 10.57
N TRP A 304 -4.03 -5.19 10.16
CA TRP A 304 -5.02 -4.46 9.37
C TRP A 304 -5.25 -5.09 8.00
N CYS A 305 -6.52 -5.29 7.64
CA CYS A 305 -6.94 -5.63 6.28
C CYS A 305 -7.58 -4.42 5.58
N LEU A 306 -7.72 -4.51 4.25
CA LEU A 306 -8.33 -3.48 3.43
C LEU A 306 -9.84 -3.30 3.70
N ASP A 307 -10.52 -4.40 3.99
CA ASP A 307 -11.98 -4.51 4.06
C ASP A 307 -12.63 -3.63 5.13
N GLY A 308 -13.80 -3.10 4.79
CA GLY A 308 -14.77 -2.65 5.78
C GLY A 308 -15.22 -3.83 6.65
N TYR A 309 -15.29 -3.64 7.96
CA TYR A 309 -15.83 -4.65 8.86
C TYR A 309 -17.35 -4.65 8.81
N GLU A 310 -17.91 -5.67 8.17
CA GLU A 310 -19.34 -5.93 8.07
C GLU A 310 -19.66 -7.31 8.67
N VAL A 311 -20.51 -7.32 9.71
CA VAL A 311 -20.81 -8.52 10.51
C VAL A 311 -21.46 -9.63 9.67
N ASP A 312 -22.34 -9.27 8.72
CA ASP A 312 -23.10 -10.20 7.89
C ASP A 312 -22.49 -10.41 6.49
N PHE A 313 -21.26 -9.93 6.25
CA PHE A 313 -20.64 -9.95 4.93
C PHE A 313 -20.53 -11.37 4.35
N TYR A 314 -20.16 -12.35 5.16
CA TYR A 314 -19.95 -13.73 4.70
C TYR A 314 -21.22 -14.36 4.12
N ALA A 315 -22.41 -13.93 4.58
CA ALA A 315 -23.68 -14.43 4.06
C ALA A 315 -23.97 -13.93 2.62
N ASN A 316 -23.39 -12.79 2.23
CA ASN A 316 -23.63 -12.13 0.95
C ASN A 316 -22.34 -11.94 0.11
N SER A 317 -21.23 -12.56 0.54
CA SER A 317 -19.91 -12.40 -0.05
C SER A 317 -19.89 -12.86 -1.51
N PRO A 318 -19.37 -12.05 -2.45
CA PRO A 318 -19.22 -12.47 -3.84
C PRO A 318 -18.17 -13.57 -3.95
N ARG A 319 -18.34 -14.49 -4.92
CA ARG A 319 -17.47 -15.66 -5.04
C ARG A 319 -16.03 -15.29 -5.42
N ARG A 320 -15.81 -14.25 -6.23
CA ARG A 320 -14.51 -13.95 -6.84
C ARG A 320 -13.96 -12.64 -6.26
N ASN A 321 -12.75 -12.69 -5.71
CA ASN A 321 -12.04 -11.54 -5.11
C ASN A 321 -12.94 -10.67 -4.22
N PRO A 322 -13.60 -11.22 -3.18
CA PRO A 322 -14.48 -10.45 -2.33
C PRO A 322 -13.71 -9.38 -1.57
N THR A 323 -14.34 -8.21 -1.45
CA THR A 323 -13.89 -7.10 -0.62
C THR A 323 -15.12 -6.41 -0.06
N ALA A 324 -15.17 -6.20 1.25
CA ALA A 324 -16.23 -5.45 1.91
C ALA A 324 -15.93 -3.95 1.91
N GLY A 325 -16.97 -3.12 1.83
CA GLY A 325 -16.86 -1.65 1.82
C GLY A 325 -16.52 -0.99 0.48
N ALA A 326 -16.28 -1.74 -0.61
CA ALA A 326 -16.14 -1.20 -1.97
C ALA A 326 -16.36 -2.27 -3.04
N ASN A 327 -16.64 -1.87 -4.29
CA ASN A 327 -16.72 -2.82 -5.41
C ASN A 327 -15.33 -3.18 -5.97
N HIS A 328 -14.39 -2.25 -5.85
CA HIS A 328 -13.03 -2.38 -6.35
C HIS A 328 -12.03 -1.92 -5.28
N VAL A 329 -10.92 -2.64 -5.16
CA VAL A 329 -9.83 -2.34 -4.21
C VAL A 329 -9.30 -0.92 -4.39
N GLU A 330 -9.25 -0.45 -5.65
CA GLU A 330 -8.78 0.88 -6.02
C GLU A 330 -9.65 2.00 -5.43
N GLU A 331 -10.95 1.78 -5.21
CA GLU A 331 -11.82 2.76 -4.56
C GLU A 331 -11.36 3.00 -3.12
N ILE A 332 -10.97 1.94 -2.41
CA ILE A 332 -10.46 2.04 -1.04
C ILE A 332 -9.07 2.67 -1.04
N VAL A 333 -8.17 2.21 -1.92
CA VAL A 333 -6.77 2.68 -1.97
C VAL A 333 -6.68 4.15 -2.35
N ASN A 334 -7.51 4.63 -3.28
CA ASN A 334 -7.44 6.01 -3.75
C ASN A 334 -8.13 7.03 -2.83
N ASP A 335 -9.03 6.59 -1.95
CA ASP A 335 -9.83 7.47 -1.10
C ASP A 335 -9.71 7.15 0.40
N PHE A 336 -8.66 6.41 0.80
CA PHE A 336 -8.55 5.86 2.15
C PHE A 336 -8.63 6.92 3.25
N GLU A 337 -8.16 8.15 3.02
CA GLU A 337 -8.21 9.26 4.00
C GLU A 337 -9.63 9.72 4.35
N ASN A 338 -10.63 9.44 3.49
CA ASN A 338 -12.01 9.86 3.69
C ASN A 338 -12.90 8.75 4.25
N ILE A 339 -12.39 7.52 4.37
CA ILE A 339 -13.19 6.40 4.86
C ILE A 339 -13.16 6.36 6.39
N VAL A 340 -14.34 6.27 7.00
CA VAL A 340 -14.52 6.32 8.47
C VAL A 340 -15.12 5.04 9.04
N ASP A 341 -15.58 4.13 8.18
CA ASP A 341 -16.17 2.86 8.56
C ASP A 341 -15.14 1.95 9.23
N PHE A 342 -15.62 1.06 10.10
CA PHE A 342 -14.77 0.11 10.81
C PHE A 342 -14.01 -0.77 9.83
N ARG A 343 -12.80 -1.17 10.20
CA ARG A 343 -11.89 -1.96 9.38
C ARG A 343 -11.57 -3.29 10.02
N VAL A 344 -11.36 -4.29 9.17
CA VAL A 344 -11.10 -5.66 9.60
C VAL A 344 -9.68 -5.78 10.18
N LEU A 345 -9.60 -6.55 11.27
CA LEU A 345 -8.38 -7.02 11.91
C LEU A 345 -8.36 -8.55 11.91
N ARG A 346 -7.17 -9.12 11.71
CA ARG A 346 -6.93 -10.58 11.69
C ARG A 346 -5.71 -10.97 12.50
N GLY A 347 -5.59 -12.26 12.85
CA GLY A 347 -4.36 -12.88 13.34
C GLY A 347 -4.17 -12.95 14.86
N GLY A 348 -4.72 -12.01 15.62
CA GLY A 348 -4.42 -11.93 17.06
C GLY A 348 -3.02 -11.38 17.34
N GLY A 349 -2.78 -10.89 18.56
CA GLY A 349 -1.46 -10.37 18.97
C GLY A 349 -0.76 -11.22 20.02
N TRP A 350 0.46 -10.83 20.39
CA TRP A 350 1.23 -11.41 21.50
C TRP A 350 0.46 -11.40 22.83
N ASN A 351 -0.49 -10.48 22.99
CA ASN A 351 -1.33 -10.33 24.16
C ASN A 351 -2.73 -10.95 24.04
N SER A 352 -3.03 -11.63 22.93
CA SER A 352 -4.31 -12.27 22.65
C SER A 352 -4.38 -13.69 23.19
N GLU A 353 -5.59 -14.13 23.54
CA GLU A 353 -5.86 -15.52 23.88
C GLU A 353 -5.93 -16.41 22.61
N PRO A 354 -5.72 -17.73 22.72
CA PRO A 354 -5.63 -18.64 21.57
C PRO A 354 -6.81 -18.58 20.58
N GLU A 355 -8.02 -18.31 21.06
CA GLU A 355 -9.23 -18.25 20.23
C GLU A 355 -9.21 -17.11 19.21
N TRP A 356 -8.43 -16.05 19.46
CA TRP A 356 -8.27 -14.90 18.57
C TRP A 356 -7.17 -15.11 17.52
N LEU A 357 -6.38 -16.18 17.67
CA LEU A 357 -5.33 -16.57 16.73
C LEU A 357 -5.84 -17.52 15.63
N ARG A 358 -7.11 -17.91 15.68
CA ARG A 358 -7.68 -18.82 14.70
C ARG A 358 -7.65 -18.16 13.33
N ALA A 359 -7.29 -18.91 12.30
CA ALA A 359 -7.16 -18.42 10.93
C ALA A 359 -8.45 -17.77 10.42
N ALA A 360 -9.63 -18.18 10.92
CA ALA A 360 -10.94 -17.64 10.57
C ALA A 360 -11.43 -16.50 11.49
N ASN A 361 -10.78 -16.27 12.63
CA ASN A 361 -11.22 -15.24 13.56
C ASN A 361 -11.03 -13.85 12.94
N ARG A 362 -12.02 -12.99 13.19
CA ARG A 362 -12.05 -11.62 12.69
C ARG A 362 -12.46 -10.66 13.78
N HIS A 363 -11.95 -9.45 13.67
CA HIS A 363 -12.38 -8.36 14.53
C HIS A 363 -12.51 -7.07 13.73
N GLY A 364 -13.20 -6.08 14.28
CA GLY A 364 -13.47 -4.81 13.62
C GLY A 364 -13.32 -3.65 14.57
N THR A 365 -12.60 -2.62 14.16
CA THR A 365 -12.47 -1.38 14.95
C THR A 365 -12.35 -0.16 14.06
N SER A 366 -12.42 1.03 14.66
CA SER A 366 -12.29 2.31 13.94
C SER A 366 -10.94 2.40 13.23
N PRO A 367 -10.87 2.97 12.01
CA PRO A 367 -9.62 3.09 11.25
C PRO A 367 -8.58 3.98 11.93
N ALA A 368 -8.97 4.87 12.84
CA ALA A 368 -8.06 5.70 13.63
C ALA A 368 -7.49 4.98 14.88
N TYR A 369 -8.02 3.81 15.23
CA TYR A 369 -7.61 3.10 16.44
C TYR A 369 -6.18 2.58 16.33
N ALA A 370 -5.38 2.77 17.38
CA ALA A 370 -4.02 2.23 17.46
C ALA A 370 -3.71 1.65 18.86
N GLY A 371 -4.64 1.71 19.80
CA GLY A 371 -4.37 1.61 21.24
C GLY A 371 -4.05 0.23 21.82
N ILE A 372 -4.27 -0.89 21.10
CA ILE A 372 -4.16 -2.24 21.69
C ILE A 372 -2.72 -2.73 21.92
N GLY A 373 -1.70 -2.01 21.42
CA GLY A 373 -0.28 -2.30 21.66
C GLY A 373 0.23 -3.61 21.07
N ALA A 374 -0.57 -4.25 20.25
CA ALA A 374 -0.25 -5.42 19.44
C ALA A 374 -1.00 -5.31 18.11
N LEU A 375 -0.94 -4.14 17.47
CA LEU A 375 -1.65 -3.85 16.23
C LEU A 375 -0.68 -3.24 15.23
N GLY A 376 -0.42 -4.02 14.19
CA GLY A 376 0.46 -3.76 13.06
C GLY A 376 -0.24 -4.13 11.76
N PHE A 377 0.52 -4.54 10.76
CA PHE A 377 0.01 -4.94 9.45
C PHE A 377 1.11 -5.59 8.61
N ARG A 378 0.68 -6.21 7.51
CA ARG A 378 1.53 -6.64 6.39
C ARG A 378 0.92 -6.15 5.08
N CYS A 379 1.71 -6.06 4.02
CA CYS A 379 1.21 -5.61 2.72
C CYS A 379 0.95 -6.78 1.75
N ALA A 380 0.23 -6.47 0.68
CA ALA A 380 -0.05 -7.35 -0.45
C ALA A 380 0.07 -6.58 -1.77
N LYS A 381 0.21 -7.31 -2.87
CA LYS A 381 0.31 -6.76 -4.23
C LYS A 381 -0.32 -7.72 -5.24
N PRO A 382 -1.09 -7.25 -6.23
CA PRO A 382 -1.58 -8.12 -7.29
C PRO A 382 -0.41 -8.69 -8.12
N VAL A 383 -0.57 -9.90 -8.66
CA VAL A 383 0.31 -10.38 -9.74
C VAL A 383 -0.09 -9.62 -11.01
N SER A 384 0.79 -8.74 -11.51
CA SER A 384 0.58 -8.14 -12.83
C SER A 384 0.64 -9.27 -13.88
N PRO A 385 -0.34 -9.37 -14.79
CA PRO A 385 -0.26 -10.28 -15.93
C PRO A 385 0.88 -9.92 -16.90
#